data_AF-A0A1I1KVK4-F1
#
_entry.id   AF-A0A1I1KVK4-F1
#
_cell.length_a   1.000
_cell.length_b   1.000
_cell.length_c   1.000
_cell.angle_alpha   90.00
_cell.angle_beta   90.00
_cell.angle_gamma   90.00
#
_symmetry.space_group_name_H-M   'P 1'
#
loop_
_entity.id
_entity.type
_entity.pdbx_description
1 polymer ?
#
loop_
_entity_poly.entity_id
_entity_poly.type
_entity_poly.pdbx_seq_one_letter_code
_entity_poly.pdbx_strand_id
1 'polypeptide(L)'
;MGPGARPRRDRRRLTLSTILLTVLGIVAFFLGLLFSIGFHEFGHFYWARKFGMRVPQFMVGFGPTLFSRRRGETEYGVKWIPLGGYIRIVGMIPPAEEGESTRATRMRSFIAEVRGAALNDVLPTDGDRVFYRKPWWQRVVVMSAGPLHNLLLAVVLFTLTLTTIGTQVLTTTLASVPACVLPSNAATLTDDYTDEQRCGTPLVTTGPQQGQVCEEGTADCAVPAQSPAAEAGLQPGDTITAIDGRELDPTAWDSWTQVQTAVRASPDQPLTLTVLRDGAEQQVTVTPIPNTVASLDGEGTVSAGYLGVSPAGTLARQSITEVPSYFGNIVANSVDRLLEIPERIPALFGAAFLGDERDENGPIGIVGVGRISGEVFSLSQFSGLEKLSFFLGLLASVNLVLFLFNLLPIYPLDGGHVAGALYEKARSTVARWRGKADPGPFDIARLMPVAYVVAGLFIALSALLLVADVVNPITLQ
;
A
#
# COMPACT_ATOMS: atom_id res chain seq x y z
N MET A 1 17.74 -43.78 -0.91
CA MET A 1 18.91 -42.88 -0.92
C MET A 1 19.45 -42.79 -2.33
N GLY A 2 19.11 -41.71 -3.05
CA GLY A 2 19.68 -41.35 -4.34
C GLY A 2 20.01 -39.84 -4.29
N PRO A 3 21.16 -39.38 -4.82
CA PRO A 3 21.62 -38.02 -4.58
C PRO A 3 20.77 -37.02 -5.38
N GLY A 4 20.28 -36.00 -4.67
CA GLY A 4 19.42 -34.96 -5.20
C GLY A 4 20.05 -34.20 -6.36
N ALA A 5 19.36 -34.21 -7.49
CA ALA A 5 19.56 -33.23 -8.56
C ALA A 5 19.04 -31.88 -8.04
N ARG A 6 19.96 -31.01 -7.60
CA ARG A 6 19.66 -29.59 -7.37
C ARG A 6 19.17 -29.00 -8.71
N PRO A 7 18.07 -28.24 -8.75
CA PRO A 7 17.68 -27.54 -9.96
C PRO A 7 18.82 -26.61 -10.38
N ARG A 8 19.24 -26.73 -11.64
CA ARG A 8 20.19 -25.80 -12.27
C ARG A 8 19.56 -24.41 -12.20
N ARG A 9 20.06 -23.57 -11.28
CA ARG A 9 19.84 -22.11 -11.33
C ARG A 9 20.35 -21.62 -12.67
N ASP A 10 19.44 -21.46 -13.62
CA ASP A 10 19.73 -20.87 -14.92
C ASP A 10 20.06 -19.40 -14.67
N ARG A 11 21.36 -19.09 -14.53
CA ARG A 11 21.85 -17.72 -14.45
C ARG A 11 21.68 -17.09 -15.83
N ARG A 12 20.46 -16.70 -16.18
CA ARG A 12 20.19 -15.83 -17.32
C ARG A 12 21.08 -14.59 -17.16
N ARG A 13 22.03 -14.41 -18.08
CA ARG A 13 22.87 -13.21 -18.13
C ARG A 13 21.94 -12.02 -18.39
N LEU A 14 21.77 -11.16 -17.39
CA LEU A 14 21.08 -9.88 -17.56
C LEU A 14 21.76 -9.11 -18.71
N THR A 15 20.99 -8.75 -19.73
CA THR A 15 21.51 -7.92 -20.83
C THR A 15 21.80 -6.51 -20.30
N LEU A 16 22.79 -5.82 -20.89
CA LEU A 16 23.11 -4.43 -20.52
C LEU A 16 21.88 -3.51 -20.63
N SER A 17 21.00 -3.76 -21.59
CA SER A 17 19.71 -3.06 -21.73
C SER A 17 18.77 -3.29 -20.56
N THR A 18 18.64 -4.53 -20.07
CA THR A 18 17.80 -4.84 -18.91
C THR A 18 18.30 -4.08 -17.67
N ILE A 19 19.61 -4.10 -17.41
CA ILE A 19 20.22 -3.39 -16.27
C ILE A 19 19.98 -1.88 -16.38
N LEU A 20 20.20 -1.29 -17.56
CA LEU A 20 20.00 0.14 -17.77
C LEU A 20 18.55 0.56 -17.52
N LEU A 21 17.57 -0.22 -18.00
CA LEU A 21 16.15 0.04 -17.78
C LEU A 21 15.75 -0.12 -16.31
N THR A 22 16.30 -1.10 -15.61
CA THR A 22 16.10 -1.25 -14.16
C THR A 22 16.60 -0.03 -13.41
N VAL A 23 17.82 0.42 -13.69
CA VAL A 23 18.40 1.61 -13.05
C VAL A 23 17.57 2.85 -13.38
N LEU A 24 17.12 3.00 -14.62
CA LEU A 24 16.26 4.12 -15.02
C LEU A 24 14.95 4.14 -14.24
N GLY A 25 14.28 2.98 -14.09
CA GLY A 25 13.04 2.86 -13.31
C GLY A 25 13.24 3.23 -11.85
N ILE A 26 14.31 2.72 -11.22
CA ILE A 26 14.69 3.06 -9.85
C ILE A 26 14.93 4.58 -9.70
N VAL A 27 15.71 5.17 -10.60
CA VAL A 27 16.02 6.62 -10.57
C VAL A 27 14.74 7.44 -10.75
N ALA A 28 13.90 7.08 -11.71
CA ALA A 28 12.61 7.75 -11.93
C ALA A 28 11.73 7.69 -10.67
N PHE A 29 11.69 6.54 -9.98
CA PHE A 29 10.93 6.38 -8.74
C PHE A 29 11.43 7.30 -7.64
N PHE A 30 12.75 7.34 -7.38
CA PHE A 30 13.30 8.23 -6.36
C PHE A 30 13.14 9.72 -6.70
N LEU A 31 13.18 10.09 -7.98
CA LEU A 31 12.87 11.47 -8.41
C LEU A 31 11.39 11.83 -8.17
N GLY A 32 10.48 10.90 -8.47
CA GLY A 32 9.05 11.05 -8.16
C GLY A 32 8.80 11.16 -6.65
N LEU A 33 9.47 10.33 -5.85
CA LEU A 33 9.39 10.37 -4.39
C LEU A 33 9.93 11.69 -3.82
N LEU A 34 11.06 12.18 -4.31
CA LEU A 34 11.61 13.50 -3.93
C LEU A 34 10.64 14.64 -4.25
N PHE A 35 10.00 14.59 -5.41
CA PHE A 35 8.97 15.56 -5.78
C PHE A 35 7.77 15.48 -4.83
N SER A 36 7.24 14.28 -4.55
CA SER A 36 6.15 14.04 -3.62
C SER A 36 6.43 14.61 -2.23
N ILE A 37 7.60 14.29 -1.67
CA ILE A 37 8.07 14.84 -0.39
C ILE A 37 8.16 16.36 -0.47
N GLY A 38 8.78 16.92 -1.51
CA GLY A 38 8.85 18.37 -1.68
C GLY A 38 7.47 19.03 -1.75
N PHE A 39 6.49 18.36 -2.37
CA PHE A 39 5.12 18.84 -2.48
C PHE A 39 4.37 18.78 -1.13
N HIS A 40 4.62 17.76 -0.32
CA HIS A 40 4.18 17.68 1.08
C HIS A 40 4.72 18.86 1.89
N GLU A 41 6.04 19.04 1.90
CA GLU A 41 6.71 20.12 2.64
C GLU A 41 6.23 21.50 2.15
N PHE A 42 5.97 21.64 0.86
CA PHE A 42 5.42 22.86 0.26
C PHE A 42 4.04 23.21 0.85
N GLY A 43 3.21 22.21 1.14
CA GLY A 43 1.91 22.42 1.78
C GLY A 43 2.02 23.12 3.12
N HIS A 44 2.86 22.60 4.01
CA HIS A 44 3.12 23.23 5.30
C HIS A 44 3.75 24.62 5.12
N PHE A 45 4.75 24.72 4.25
CA PHE A 45 5.48 25.96 3.99
C PHE A 45 4.56 27.09 3.54
N TYR A 46 3.70 26.81 2.56
CA TYR A 46 2.77 27.78 1.99
C TYR A 46 1.83 28.35 3.05
N TRP A 47 1.19 27.49 3.86
CA TRP A 47 0.26 27.95 4.89
C TRP A 47 0.95 28.61 6.07
N ALA A 48 2.11 28.11 6.50
CA ALA A 48 2.90 28.73 7.58
C ALA A 48 3.28 30.17 7.21
N ARG A 49 3.80 30.36 5.98
CA ARG A 49 4.12 31.68 5.42
C ARG A 49 2.90 32.58 5.29
N LYS A 50 1.76 32.02 4.87
CA LYS A 50 0.50 32.76 4.72
C LYS A 50 -0.05 33.25 6.05
N PHE A 51 0.13 32.50 7.13
CA PHE A 51 -0.23 32.92 8.50
C PHE A 51 0.86 33.76 9.19
N GLY A 52 1.91 34.16 8.47
CA GLY A 52 2.97 35.02 8.98
C GLY A 52 3.93 34.33 9.95
N MET A 53 4.02 33.00 9.91
CA MET A 53 5.05 32.26 10.66
C MET A 53 6.40 32.40 9.95
N ARG A 54 7.51 32.41 10.70
CA ARG A 54 8.86 32.36 10.11
C ARG A 54 9.25 30.91 9.84
N VAL A 55 9.72 30.66 8.61
CA VAL A 55 10.19 29.34 8.17
C VAL A 55 11.62 29.46 7.64
N PRO A 56 12.65 29.31 8.49
CA PRO A 56 14.05 29.48 8.12
C PRO A 56 14.61 28.45 7.13
N GLN A 57 14.07 27.23 7.09
CA GLN A 57 14.59 26.17 6.21
C GLN A 57 13.47 25.43 5.51
N PHE A 58 13.70 25.14 4.23
CA PHE A 58 12.94 24.24 3.38
C PHE A 58 13.94 23.27 2.75
N MET A 59 13.97 22.02 3.21
CA MET A 59 14.95 21.03 2.79
C MET A 59 14.25 19.78 2.29
N VAL A 60 14.62 19.32 1.11
CA VAL A 60 14.21 18.00 0.59
C VAL A 60 15.39 17.04 0.75
N GLY A 61 15.18 15.95 1.46
CA GLY A 61 16.19 14.95 1.82
C GLY A 61 16.79 15.12 3.22
N PHE A 62 17.70 14.21 3.57
CA PHE A 62 18.49 14.19 4.80
C PHE A 62 20.01 14.14 4.55
N GLY A 63 20.79 14.45 5.58
CA GLY A 63 22.25 14.41 5.53
C GLY A 63 22.92 15.69 5.01
N PRO A 64 24.16 15.59 4.48
CA PRO A 64 24.90 16.73 3.94
C PRO A 64 24.12 17.44 2.83
N THR A 65 24.20 18.77 2.82
CA THR A 65 23.55 19.60 1.80
C THR A 65 24.29 19.45 0.48
N LEU A 66 23.59 19.00 -0.56
CA LEU A 66 24.12 18.94 -1.93
C LEU A 66 24.17 20.35 -2.53
N PHE A 67 23.05 21.06 -2.40
CA PHE A 67 22.89 22.42 -2.89
C PHE A 67 21.86 23.14 -2.02
N SER A 68 22.17 24.36 -1.59
CA SER A 68 21.18 25.25 -1.01
C SER A 68 21.34 26.68 -1.51
N ARG A 69 20.24 27.42 -1.50
CA ARG A 69 20.20 28.85 -1.82
C ARG A 69 19.26 29.54 -0.83
N ARG A 70 19.76 30.61 -0.22
CA ARG A 70 18.95 31.46 0.65
C ARG A 70 18.20 32.49 -0.19
N ARG A 71 16.87 32.56 -0.01
CA ARG A 71 16.01 33.60 -0.60
C ARG A 71 15.20 34.24 0.51
N GLY A 72 15.56 35.47 0.88
CA GLY A 72 14.99 36.17 2.02
C GLY A 72 15.37 35.51 3.35
N GLU A 73 14.37 35.16 4.13
CA GLU A 73 14.55 34.51 5.45
C GLU A 73 14.63 32.98 5.37
N THR A 74 14.35 32.38 4.21
CA THR A 74 14.29 30.93 4.03
C THR A 74 15.47 30.42 3.19
N GLU A 75 16.11 29.37 3.69
CA GLU A 75 17.08 28.57 2.96
C GLU A 75 16.37 27.39 2.28
N TYR A 76 16.48 27.31 0.95
CA TYR A 76 15.94 26.22 0.15
C TYR A 76 17.08 25.31 -0.27
N GLY A 77 16.95 24.00 -0.08
CA GLY A 77 18.02 23.09 -0.46
C GLY A 77 17.58 21.64 -0.66
N VAL A 78 18.48 20.90 -1.31
CA VAL A 78 18.39 19.45 -1.47
C VAL A 78 19.56 18.81 -0.74
N LYS A 79 19.30 17.72 -0.03
CA LYS A 79 20.28 16.97 0.75
C LYS A 79 20.56 15.60 0.11
N TRP A 80 21.68 15.00 0.48
CA TRP A 80 22.21 13.79 -0.16
C TRP A 80 21.25 12.58 -0.14
N ILE A 81 20.55 12.36 0.97
CA ILE A 81 19.69 11.19 1.15
C ILE A 81 18.25 11.56 0.76
N PRO A 82 17.66 10.94 -0.28
CA PRO A 82 16.33 11.30 -0.78
C PRO A 82 15.17 10.72 0.04
N LEU A 83 15.39 10.37 1.31
CA LEU A 83 14.46 9.62 2.15
C LEU A 83 13.72 10.51 3.16
N GLY A 84 13.02 11.52 2.68
CA GLY A 84 12.20 12.44 3.48
C GLY A 84 12.54 13.90 3.22
N GLY A 85 11.97 14.80 4.00
CA GLY A 85 12.14 16.24 3.88
C GLY A 85 11.83 16.89 5.23
N TYR A 86 12.12 18.18 5.34
CA TYR A 86 11.65 18.95 6.48
C TYR A 86 11.55 20.43 6.15
N ILE A 87 10.55 21.07 6.74
CA ILE A 87 10.55 22.50 6.98
C ILE A 87 10.82 22.80 8.46
N ARG A 88 11.58 23.85 8.73
CA ARG A 88 11.74 24.35 10.11
C ARG A 88 10.79 25.51 10.32
N ILE A 89 9.71 25.28 11.06
CA ILE A 89 8.85 26.36 11.56
C ILE A 89 9.35 26.80 12.93
N VAL A 90 9.50 28.10 13.13
CA VAL A 90 9.96 28.63 14.42
C VAL A 90 8.88 28.44 15.49
N GLY A 91 9.28 27.97 16.67
CA GLY A 91 8.40 27.86 17.84
C GLY A 91 7.42 26.68 17.77
N MET A 92 7.86 25.52 17.31
CA MET A 92 7.07 24.27 17.37
C MET A 92 6.83 23.79 18.81
N ILE A 93 7.79 24.03 19.72
CA ILE A 93 7.69 23.68 21.13
C ILE A 93 7.49 24.98 21.95
N PRO A 94 6.49 25.07 22.84
CA PRO A 94 6.28 26.24 23.69
C PRO A 94 7.36 26.37 24.77
N PRO A 95 7.62 27.59 25.27
CA PRO A 95 8.49 27.81 26.43
C PRO A 95 7.90 27.19 27.71
N ALA A 96 8.74 26.99 28.73
CA ALA A 96 8.29 26.44 30.02
C ALA A 96 7.33 27.40 30.74
N GLU A 97 6.33 26.85 31.46
CA GLU A 97 5.42 27.65 32.29
C GLU A 97 6.13 28.19 33.54
N GLU A 98 5.85 29.45 33.90
CA GLU A 98 6.34 30.06 35.14
C GLU A 98 5.68 29.36 36.36
N GLY A 99 6.47 28.61 37.13
CA GLY A 99 6.00 27.86 38.31
C GLY A 99 6.20 26.34 38.23
N GLU A 100 6.78 25.82 37.14
CA GLU A 100 7.17 24.41 37.07
C GLU A 100 8.25 24.11 38.13
N SER A 101 7.96 23.19 39.07
CA SER A 101 8.81 22.97 40.23
C SER A 101 10.22 22.48 39.85
N THR A 102 11.25 23.08 40.45
CA THR A 102 12.69 22.83 40.25
C THR A 102 13.17 21.43 40.66
N ARG A 103 12.28 20.51 41.02
CA ARG A 103 12.66 19.13 41.39
C ARG A 103 12.92 18.31 40.12
N ALA A 104 14.21 18.17 39.80
CA ALA A 104 14.70 17.53 38.59
C ALA A 104 14.55 16.00 38.63
N THR A 105 13.53 15.47 37.95
CA THR A 105 13.53 14.07 37.48
C THR A 105 14.33 14.00 36.17
N ARG A 106 15.08 12.92 35.93
CA ARG A 106 15.85 12.68 34.69
C ARG A 106 15.04 12.91 33.41
N MET A 107 13.73 12.65 33.46
CA MET A 107 12.81 12.90 32.36
C MET A 107 12.55 14.40 32.10
N ARG A 108 12.42 15.22 33.16
CA ARG A 108 12.20 16.67 33.02
C ARG A 108 13.45 17.41 32.56
N SER A 109 14.64 16.99 32.98
CA SER A 109 15.89 17.58 32.48
C SER A 109 16.08 17.33 30.99
N PHE A 110 15.72 16.14 30.51
CA PHE A 110 15.71 15.82 29.08
C PHE A 110 14.73 16.69 28.28
N ILE A 111 13.50 16.84 28.78
CA ILE A 111 12.49 17.72 28.15
C ILE A 111 12.98 19.18 28.10
N ALA A 112 13.61 19.67 29.18
CA ALA A 112 14.15 21.03 29.24
C ALA A 112 15.31 21.24 28.24
N GLU A 113 16.18 20.25 28.06
CA GLU A 113 17.27 20.29 27.07
C GLU A 113 16.74 20.37 25.64
N VAL A 114 15.78 19.50 25.28
CA VAL A 114 15.15 19.51 23.96
C VAL A 114 14.40 20.82 23.70
N ARG A 115 13.67 21.33 24.70
CA ARG A 115 12.98 22.63 24.62
C ARG A 115 13.98 23.77 24.44
N GLY A 116 15.10 23.76 25.16
CA GLY A 116 16.18 24.74 25.00
C GLY A 116 16.76 24.73 23.59
N ALA A 117 17.04 23.54 23.04
CA ALA A 117 17.52 23.40 21.67
C ALA A 117 16.50 23.92 20.63
N ALA A 118 15.21 23.67 20.83
CA ALA A 118 14.15 24.15 19.94
C ALA A 118 13.92 25.68 20.02
N LEU A 119 14.20 26.31 21.17
CA LEU A 119 14.10 27.75 21.36
C LEU A 119 15.28 28.52 20.78
N ASN A 120 16.42 27.88 20.54
CA ASN A 120 17.59 28.51 19.89
C ASN A 120 17.25 29.05 18.48
N ASP A 121 16.27 28.45 17.82
CA ASP A 121 15.81 28.88 16.50
C ASP A 121 14.86 30.09 16.55
N VAL A 122 14.38 30.49 17.74
CA VAL A 122 13.48 31.64 17.95
C VAL A 122 14.31 32.92 18.14
N LEU A 123 14.19 33.86 17.20
CA LEU A 123 14.81 35.16 17.33
C LEU A 123 13.98 36.06 18.25
N PRO A 124 14.61 36.99 18.99
CA PRO A 124 13.87 37.99 19.77
C PRO A 124 12.88 38.81 18.94
N THR A 125 13.15 38.96 17.64
CA THR A 125 12.29 39.65 16.67
C THR A 125 11.12 38.82 16.14
N ASP A 126 11.04 37.52 16.46
CA ASP A 126 10.00 36.64 15.93
C ASP A 126 8.62 36.92 16.56
N GLY A 127 8.53 37.41 17.79
CA GLY A 127 7.27 37.87 18.40
C GLY A 127 6.09 36.91 18.16
N ASP A 128 5.06 37.36 17.44
CA ASP A 128 3.86 36.59 17.10
C ASP A 128 3.99 35.70 15.85
N ARG A 129 5.19 35.59 15.28
CA ARG A 129 5.54 34.74 14.12
C ARG A 129 5.89 33.31 14.53
N VAL A 130 5.85 33.00 15.82
CA VAL A 130 6.12 31.66 16.37
C VAL A 130 4.87 30.77 16.32
N PHE A 131 5.04 29.49 16.02
CA PHE A 131 3.94 28.55 15.81
C PHE A 131 3.04 28.37 17.05
N TYR A 132 3.62 28.19 18.24
CA TYR A 132 2.84 27.97 19.48
C TYR A 132 1.94 29.15 19.89
N ARG A 133 2.18 30.37 19.39
CA ARG A 133 1.31 31.54 19.65
C ARG A 133 0.16 31.67 18.67
N LYS A 134 0.17 30.92 17.57
CA LYS A 134 -0.88 31.03 16.54
C LYS A 134 -2.18 30.37 17.03
N PRO A 135 -3.35 30.90 16.61
CA PRO A 135 -4.64 30.26 16.86
C PRO A 135 -4.61 28.77 16.51
N TRP A 136 -5.29 27.95 17.31
CA TRP A 136 -5.31 26.50 17.14
C TRP A 136 -5.68 26.07 15.72
N TRP A 137 -6.62 26.78 15.07
CA TRP A 137 -7.05 26.48 13.70
C TRP A 137 -5.96 26.77 12.66
N GLN A 138 -5.11 27.79 12.87
CA GLN A 138 -3.97 28.05 11.99
C GLN A 138 -2.92 26.94 12.13
N ARG A 139 -2.68 26.48 13.36
CA ARG A 139 -1.79 25.34 13.63
C ARG A 139 -2.31 24.07 12.95
N VAL A 140 -3.60 23.77 13.08
CA VAL A 140 -4.25 22.64 12.40
C VAL A 140 -4.13 22.76 10.88
N VAL A 141 -4.46 23.91 10.29
CA VAL A 141 -4.35 24.10 8.83
C VAL A 141 -2.92 23.90 8.34
N VAL A 142 -1.92 24.44 9.04
CA VAL A 142 -0.52 24.26 8.66
C VAL A 142 -0.11 22.80 8.75
N MET A 143 -0.45 22.09 9.83
CA MET A 143 -0.05 20.69 10.04
C MET A 143 -0.82 19.73 9.12
N SER A 144 -2.10 19.98 8.84
CA SER A 144 -2.86 19.17 7.88
C SER A 144 -2.49 19.46 6.42
N ALA A 145 -1.85 20.60 6.13
CA ALA A 145 -1.56 20.99 4.75
C ALA A 145 -0.62 20.02 4.03
N GLY A 146 0.44 19.53 4.66
CA GLY A 146 1.35 18.57 4.04
C GLY A 146 0.66 17.27 3.66
N PRO A 147 -0.01 16.57 4.60
CA PRO A 147 -0.77 15.37 4.28
C PRO A 147 -1.82 15.60 3.20
N LEU A 148 -2.54 16.74 3.24
CA LEU A 148 -3.52 17.08 2.21
C LEU A 148 -2.90 17.29 0.81
N HIS A 149 -1.65 17.75 0.71
CA HIS A 149 -0.94 17.84 -0.57
C HIS A 149 -0.58 16.44 -1.11
N ASN A 150 -0.22 15.50 -0.24
CA ASN A 150 -0.04 14.11 -0.64
C ASN A 150 -1.36 13.49 -1.13
N LEU A 151 -2.46 13.73 -0.41
CA LEU A 151 -3.79 13.29 -0.83
C LEU A 151 -4.18 13.90 -2.20
N LEU A 152 -3.97 15.20 -2.38
CA LEU A 152 -4.24 15.88 -3.65
C LEU A 152 -3.41 15.26 -4.80
N LEU A 153 -2.12 15.03 -4.57
CA LEU A 153 -1.25 14.42 -5.56
C LEU A 153 -1.68 12.98 -5.87
N ALA A 154 -2.04 12.18 -4.87
CA ALA A 154 -2.57 10.83 -5.06
C ALA A 154 -3.85 10.84 -5.89
N VAL A 155 -4.84 11.68 -5.57
CA VAL A 155 -6.10 11.79 -6.32
C VAL A 155 -5.85 12.20 -7.76
N VAL A 156 -4.99 13.19 -8.01
CA VAL A 156 -4.65 13.64 -9.38
C VAL A 156 -3.97 12.52 -10.16
N LEU A 157 -2.99 11.83 -9.56
CA LEU A 157 -2.24 10.75 -10.21
C LEU A 157 -3.14 9.54 -10.49
N PHE A 158 -3.99 9.13 -9.55
CA PHE A 158 -4.96 8.05 -9.78
C PHE A 158 -5.96 8.43 -10.86
N THR A 159 -6.55 9.64 -10.79
CA THR A 159 -7.51 10.10 -11.80
C THR A 159 -6.89 10.11 -13.20
N LEU A 160 -5.68 10.67 -13.34
CA LEU A 160 -4.95 10.69 -14.60
C LEU A 160 -4.68 9.28 -15.11
N THR A 161 -4.15 8.41 -14.24
CA THR A 161 -3.83 7.02 -14.58
C THR A 161 -5.08 6.27 -15.03
N LEU A 162 -6.15 6.29 -14.25
CA LEU A 162 -7.39 5.56 -14.52
C LEU A 162 -8.08 6.02 -15.81
N THR A 163 -8.22 7.33 -16.01
CA THR A 163 -9.08 7.87 -17.09
C THR A 163 -8.34 8.11 -18.40
N THR A 164 -7.06 8.48 -18.36
CA THR A 164 -6.31 8.88 -19.57
C THR A 164 -5.39 7.79 -20.10
N ILE A 165 -4.69 7.08 -19.20
CA ILE A 165 -3.73 6.03 -19.57
C ILE A 165 -4.44 4.67 -19.57
N GLY A 166 -5.27 4.42 -18.57
CA GLY A 166 -5.81 3.12 -18.23
C GLY A 166 -5.01 2.46 -17.12
N THR A 167 -5.60 1.48 -16.47
CA THR A 167 -4.94 0.63 -15.46
C THR A 167 -5.07 -0.83 -15.88
N GLN A 168 -4.18 -1.69 -15.38
CA GLN A 168 -4.33 -3.13 -15.52
C GLN A 168 -5.57 -3.56 -14.74
N VAL A 169 -6.50 -4.21 -15.43
CA VAL A 169 -7.72 -4.78 -14.86
C VAL A 169 -7.79 -6.25 -15.21
N LEU A 170 -8.31 -7.05 -14.28
CA LEU A 170 -8.79 -8.39 -14.59
C LEU A 170 -10.15 -8.24 -15.25
N THR A 171 -10.23 -8.60 -16.52
CA THR A 171 -11.46 -8.51 -17.30
C THR A 171 -12.39 -9.67 -17.01
N THR A 172 -13.63 -9.56 -17.47
CA THR A 172 -14.55 -10.70 -17.51
C THR A 172 -14.34 -11.61 -18.72
N THR A 173 -13.30 -11.36 -19.53
CA THR A 173 -12.87 -12.27 -20.60
C THR A 173 -12.10 -13.43 -20.01
N LEU A 174 -12.49 -14.66 -20.35
CA LEU A 174 -11.89 -15.87 -19.82
C LEU A 174 -10.54 -16.13 -20.50
N ALA A 175 -9.45 -16.12 -19.74
CA ALA A 175 -8.13 -16.52 -20.22
C ALA A 175 -8.00 -18.04 -20.30
N SER A 176 -8.54 -18.75 -19.30
CA SER A 176 -8.55 -20.21 -19.29
C SER A 176 -9.79 -20.76 -18.60
N VAL A 177 -10.19 -21.95 -19.05
CA VAL A 177 -11.28 -22.76 -18.49
C VAL A 177 -10.70 -24.16 -18.25
N PRO A 178 -10.17 -24.45 -17.06
CA PRO A 178 -9.62 -25.76 -16.75
C PRO A 178 -10.66 -26.87 -16.97
N ALA A 179 -10.24 -28.02 -17.51
CA ALA A 179 -11.16 -29.11 -17.80
C ALA A 179 -11.70 -29.80 -16.52
N CYS A 180 -10.98 -29.72 -15.40
CA CYS A 180 -11.35 -30.35 -14.13
C CYS A 180 -11.02 -29.48 -12.92
N VAL A 181 -11.59 -29.84 -11.77
CA VAL A 181 -11.40 -29.18 -10.49
C VAL A 181 -10.25 -29.83 -9.74
N LEU A 182 -9.17 -29.07 -9.53
CA LEU A 182 -8.05 -29.47 -8.70
C LEU A 182 -8.14 -28.74 -7.34
N PRO A 183 -7.91 -29.44 -6.21
CA PRO A 183 -7.83 -28.78 -4.92
C PRO A 183 -6.54 -27.94 -4.85
N SER A 184 -6.56 -26.85 -4.08
CA SER A 184 -5.44 -25.88 -4.01
C SER A 184 -4.12 -26.48 -3.52
N ASN A 185 -4.15 -27.66 -2.90
CA ASN A 185 -3.00 -28.40 -2.40
C ASN A 185 -2.53 -29.55 -3.31
N ALA A 186 -3.09 -29.72 -4.52
CA ALA A 186 -2.68 -30.73 -5.50
C ALA A 186 -1.32 -30.44 -6.19
N ALA A 187 -0.42 -29.74 -5.51
CA ALA A 187 0.84 -29.20 -6.04
C ALA A 187 1.81 -30.25 -6.63
N THR A 188 1.51 -31.55 -6.53
CA THR A 188 2.29 -32.64 -7.14
C THR A 188 2.01 -32.88 -8.63
N LEU A 189 0.95 -32.30 -9.20
CA LEU A 189 0.69 -32.33 -10.65
C LEU A 189 1.38 -31.12 -11.31
N THR A 190 2.69 -31.23 -11.52
CA THR A 190 3.54 -30.16 -12.07
C THR A 190 3.23 -29.82 -13.53
N ASP A 191 3.81 -28.72 -14.04
CA ASP A 191 3.71 -28.23 -15.43
C ASP A 191 4.11 -29.24 -16.53
N ASP A 192 4.64 -30.41 -16.16
CA ASP A 192 4.99 -31.49 -17.09
C ASP A 192 3.79 -32.37 -17.51
N TYR A 193 2.64 -32.24 -16.84
CA TYR A 193 1.41 -32.99 -17.16
C TYR A 193 0.49 -32.19 -18.10
N THR A 194 0.00 -32.84 -19.18
CA THR A 194 -1.07 -32.28 -20.02
C THR A 194 -2.40 -32.18 -19.24
N ASP A 195 -3.31 -31.31 -19.67
CA ASP A 195 -4.65 -31.18 -19.04
C ASP A 195 -5.40 -32.51 -18.94
N GLU A 196 -5.30 -33.33 -19.97
CA GLU A 196 -5.92 -34.65 -20.03
C GLU A 196 -5.33 -35.60 -18.97
N GLN A 197 -4.00 -35.56 -18.78
CA GLN A 197 -3.34 -36.35 -17.75
C GLN A 197 -3.64 -35.83 -16.34
N ARG A 198 -3.72 -34.50 -16.15
CA ARG A 198 -4.08 -33.90 -14.86
C ARG A 198 -5.48 -34.29 -14.42
N CYS A 199 -6.43 -34.23 -15.35
CA CYS A 199 -7.82 -34.56 -15.08
C CYS A 199 -8.09 -36.06 -15.04
N GLY A 200 -7.21 -36.90 -15.60
CA GLY A 200 -7.33 -38.35 -15.55
C GLY A 200 -6.59 -39.02 -14.38
N THR A 201 -5.81 -38.28 -13.59
CA THR A 201 -5.02 -38.84 -12.48
C THR A 201 -5.86 -38.86 -11.19
N PRO A 202 -6.07 -40.03 -10.55
CA PRO A 202 -6.79 -40.11 -9.28
C PRO A 202 -6.05 -39.36 -8.16
N LEU A 203 -6.81 -38.56 -7.41
CA LEU A 203 -6.31 -37.79 -6.27
C LEU A 203 -7.07 -38.15 -4.99
N VAL A 204 -6.39 -38.04 -3.86
CA VAL A 204 -7.01 -38.19 -2.55
C VAL A 204 -8.02 -37.06 -2.37
N THR A 205 -9.28 -37.40 -2.05
CA THR A 205 -10.41 -36.46 -2.02
C THR A 205 -10.67 -35.87 -0.65
N THR A 206 -10.17 -36.47 0.43
CA THR A 206 -10.46 -36.06 1.82
C THR A 206 -9.23 -36.18 2.74
N GLY A 207 -9.25 -35.49 3.87
CA GLY A 207 -8.24 -35.61 4.92
C GLY A 207 -6.91 -34.88 4.65
N PRO A 208 -5.87 -35.10 5.48
CA PRO A 208 -4.61 -34.33 5.44
C PRO A 208 -3.79 -34.53 4.16
N GLN A 209 -4.07 -35.61 3.41
CA GLN A 209 -3.39 -35.96 2.16
C GLN A 209 -4.18 -35.57 0.92
N GLN A 210 -5.30 -34.83 1.06
CA GLN A 210 -6.11 -34.38 -0.08
C GLN A 210 -5.22 -33.74 -1.17
N GLY A 211 -5.49 -34.05 -2.44
CA GLY A 211 -4.71 -33.55 -3.57
C GLY A 211 -3.42 -34.33 -3.89
N GLN A 212 -3.02 -35.31 -3.08
CA GLN A 212 -1.93 -36.23 -3.43
C GLN A 212 -2.42 -37.29 -4.42
N VAL A 213 -1.53 -37.74 -5.31
CA VAL A 213 -1.82 -38.83 -6.25
C VAL A 213 -2.04 -40.14 -5.50
N CYS A 214 -3.08 -40.89 -5.89
CA CYS A 214 -3.45 -42.17 -5.29
C CYS A 214 -3.73 -43.24 -6.35
N GLU A 215 -3.75 -44.50 -5.92
CA GLU A 215 -4.12 -45.61 -6.79
C GLU A 215 -5.66 -45.69 -6.92
N GLU A 216 -6.13 -45.79 -8.16
CA GLU A 216 -7.56 -45.90 -8.47
C GLU A 216 -8.21 -47.07 -7.71
N GLY A 217 -9.36 -46.81 -7.07
CA GLY A 217 -10.07 -47.81 -6.26
C GLY A 217 -9.63 -47.90 -4.79
N THR A 218 -8.65 -47.10 -4.36
CA THR A 218 -8.37 -46.92 -2.93
C THR A 218 -9.44 -46.04 -2.27
N ALA A 219 -9.65 -46.22 -0.95
CA ALA A 219 -10.61 -45.40 -0.20
C ALA A 219 -10.18 -43.92 -0.24
N ASP A 220 -11.16 -43.02 -0.39
CA ASP A 220 -10.94 -41.58 -0.53
C ASP A 220 -10.06 -41.17 -1.73
N CYS A 221 -10.05 -41.97 -2.80
CA CYS A 221 -9.34 -41.69 -4.05
C CYS A 221 -10.32 -41.59 -5.22
N ALA A 222 -10.33 -40.46 -5.93
CA ALA A 222 -11.18 -40.27 -7.10
C ALA A 222 -10.49 -39.42 -8.17
N VAL A 223 -10.90 -39.64 -9.41
CA VAL A 223 -10.50 -38.78 -10.54
C VAL A 223 -11.16 -37.39 -10.37
N PRO A 224 -10.43 -36.28 -10.59
CA PRO A 224 -10.97 -34.94 -10.53
C PRO A 224 -12.26 -34.78 -11.35
N ALA A 225 -13.30 -34.22 -10.73
CA ALA A 225 -14.54 -33.89 -11.44
C ALA A 225 -14.29 -32.81 -12.51
N GLN A 226 -15.08 -32.80 -13.58
CA GLN A 226 -15.04 -31.71 -14.56
C GLN A 226 -15.33 -30.37 -13.89
N SER A 227 -14.74 -29.29 -14.41
CA SER A 227 -15.06 -27.97 -13.89
C SER A 227 -16.47 -27.56 -14.31
N PRO A 228 -17.23 -26.86 -13.45
CA PRO A 228 -18.58 -26.42 -13.82
C PRO A 228 -18.62 -25.52 -15.05
N ALA A 229 -17.55 -24.74 -15.29
CA ALA A 229 -17.41 -23.93 -16.49
C ALA A 229 -17.24 -24.77 -17.76
N ALA A 230 -16.37 -25.79 -17.72
CA ALA A 230 -16.16 -26.69 -18.85
C ALA A 230 -17.41 -27.52 -19.13
N GLU A 231 -18.10 -28.02 -18.10
CA GLU A 231 -19.36 -28.76 -18.22
C GLU A 231 -20.46 -27.91 -18.88
N ALA A 232 -20.53 -26.62 -18.52
CA ALA A 232 -21.46 -25.66 -19.12
C ALA A 232 -21.03 -25.18 -20.53
N GLY A 233 -19.86 -25.59 -21.02
CA GLY A 233 -19.37 -25.26 -22.35
C GLY A 233 -18.80 -23.84 -22.49
N LEU A 234 -18.36 -23.21 -21.39
CA LEU A 234 -17.56 -21.98 -21.44
C LEU A 234 -16.20 -22.25 -22.09
N GLN A 235 -15.67 -21.26 -22.80
CA GLN A 235 -14.43 -21.37 -23.56
C GLN A 235 -13.50 -20.19 -23.29
N PRO A 236 -12.18 -20.38 -23.38
CA PRO A 236 -11.24 -19.26 -23.41
C PRO A 236 -11.63 -18.26 -24.53
N GLY A 237 -11.61 -16.97 -24.20
CA GLY A 237 -12.06 -15.89 -25.09
C GLY A 237 -13.50 -15.44 -24.88
N ASP A 238 -14.34 -16.24 -24.23
CA ASP A 238 -15.69 -15.79 -23.83
C ASP A 238 -15.58 -14.56 -22.92
N THR A 239 -16.44 -13.57 -23.14
CA THR A 239 -16.50 -12.38 -22.27
C THR A 239 -17.84 -12.33 -21.56
N ILE A 240 -17.85 -12.42 -20.23
CA ILE A 240 -19.09 -12.35 -19.45
C ILE A 240 -19.59 -10.89 -19.44
N THR A 241 -20.76 -10.65 -20.01
CA THR A 241 -21.38 -9.32 -20.09
C THR A 241 -22.54 -9.13 -19.11
N ALA A 242 -23.10 -10.22 -18.56
CA ALA A 242 -24.09 -10.14 -17.48
C ALA A 242 -24.12 -11.40 -16.61
N ILE A 243 -24.55 -11.24 -15.36
CA ILE A 243 -24.84 -12.34 -14.42
C ILE A 243 -26.26 -12.16 -13.90
N ASP A 244 -27.10 -13.18 -14.10
CA ASP A 244 -28.52 -13.19 -13.74
C ASP A 244 -29.27 -11.94 -14.24
N GLY A 245 -28.96 -11.53 -15.48
CA GLY A 245 -29.54 -10.35 -16.14
C GLY A 245 -29.03 -9.00 -15.64
N ARG A 246 -28.07 -8.95 -14.70
CA ARG A 246 -27.38 -7.71 -14.31
C ARG A 246 -26.18 -7.51 -15.24
N GLU A 247 -26.21 -6.44 -16.02
CA GLU A 247 -25.12 -6.06 -16.93
C GLU A 247 -23.84 -5.71 -16.16
N LEU A 248 -22.71 -6.03 -16.78
CA LEU A 248 -21.36 -5.77 -16.30
C LEU A 248 -20.59 -5.07 -17.41
N ASP A 249 -19.80 -4.06 -17.05
CA ASP A 249 -18.74 -3.58 -17.94
C ASP A 249 -17.55 -4.56 -17.85
N PRO A 250 -17.19 -5.27 -18.94
CA PRO A 250 -16.12 -6.27 -18.91
C PRO A 250 -14.76 -5.73 -18.46
N THR A 251 -14.56 -4.43 -18.55
CA THR A 251 -13.30 -3.73 -18.34
C THR A 251 -13.32 -2.75 -17.16
N ALA A 252 -14.43 -2.69 -16.42
CA ALA A 252 -14.46 -1.96 -15.15
C ALA A 252 -13.45 -2.54 -14.16
N TRP A 253 -12.88 -1.69 -13.32
CA TRP A 253 -11.81 -2.05 -12.39
C TRP A 253 -12.19 -3.15 -11.39
N ASP A 254 -13.48 -3.32 -11.10
CA ASP A 254 -14.03 -4.32 -10.17
C ASP A 254 -14.86 -5.40 -10.88
N SER A 255 -14.88 -5.44 -12.21
CA SER A 255 -15.76 -6.32 -12.99
C SER A 255 -15.53 -7.80 -12.66
N TRP A 256 -14.27 -8.21 -12.58
CA TRP A 256 -13.91 -9.56 -12.17
C TRP A 256 -14.26 -9.85 -10.70
N THR A 257 -14.14 -8.86 -9.81
CA THR A 257 -14.57 -9.01 -8.42
C THR A 257 -16.07 -9.29 -8.35
N GLN A 258 -16.89 -8.65 -9.19
CA GLN A 258 -18.32 -8.91 -9.27
C GLN A 258 -18.61 -10.36 -9.73
N VAL A 259 -17.89 -10.86 -10.74
CA VAL A 259 -17.97 -12.27 -11.18
C VAL A 259 -17.58 -13.21 -10.04
N GLN A 260 -16.44 -12.95 -9.40
CA GLN A 260 -15.89 -13.78 -8.34
C GLN A 260 -16.83 -13.83 -7.12
N THR A 261 -17.39 -12.70 -6.69
CA THR A 261 -18.35 -12.62 -5.60
C THR A 261 -19.63 -13.39 -5.92
N ALA A 262 -20.17 -13.25 -7.12
CA ALA A 262 -21.38 -13.97 -7.54
C ALA A 262 -21.17 -15.49 -7.54
N VAL A 263 -20.06 -15.97 -8.12
CA VAL A 263 -19.72 -17.40 -8.14
C VAL A 263 -19.54 -17.95 -6.74
N ARG A 264 -18.77 -17.24 -5.89
CA ARG A 264 -18.46 -17.70 -4.52
C ARG A 264 -19.68 -17.75 -3.61
N ALA A 265 -20.66 -16.88 -3.85
CA ALA A 265 -21.90 -16.81 -3.08
C ALA A 265 -22.96 -17.86 -3.47
N SER A 266 -22.75 -18.57 -4.59
CA SER A 266 -23.76 -19.47 -5.18
C SER A 266 -23.28 -20.92 -5.32
N PRO A 267 -22.71 -21.58 -4.29
CA PRO A 267 -22.46 -23.02 -4.35
C PRO A 267 -23.79 -23.77 -4.51
N ASP A 268 -23.80 -24.76 -5.40
CA ASP A 268 -24.93 -25.62 -5.76
C ASP A 268 -26.17 -24.85 -6.29
N GLN A 269 -26.00 -23.57 -6.67
CA GLN A 269 -27.08 -22.73 -7.19
C GLN A 269 -26.78 -22.34 -8.64
N PRO A 270 -27.73 -22.52 -9.58
CA PRO A 270 -27.51 -22.15 -10.97
C PRO A 270 -27.42 -20.63 -11.13
N LEU A 271 -26.40 -20.17 -11.86
CA LEU A 271 -26.18 -18.80 -12.31
C LEU A 271 -26.36 -18.72 -13.82
N THR A 272 -27.06 -17.69 -14.31
CA THR A 272 -27.19 -17.44 -15.74
C THR A 272 -26.17 -16.40 -16.17
N LEU A 273 -25.15 -16.83 -16.91
CA LEU A 273 -24.16 -15.94 -17.49
C LEU A 273 -24.59 -15.56 -18.90
N THR A 274 -24.55 -14.27 -19.23
CA THR A 274 -24.56 -13.82 -20.63
C THR A 274 -23.11 -13.65 -21.05
N VAL A 275 -22.70 -14.35 -22.10
CA VAL A 275 -21.34 -14.31 -22.64
C VAL A 275 -21.34 -13.84 -24.07
N LEU A 276 -20.36 -13.01 -24.42
CA LEU A 276 -20.06 -12.67 -25.80
C LEU A 276 -19.03 -13.65 -26.34
N ARG A 277 -19.42 -14.43 -27.34
CA ARG A 277 -18.56 -15.39 -28.07
C ARG A 277 -18.64 -15.08 -29.56
N ASP A 278 -17.50 -14.85 -30.19
CA ASP A 278 -17.42 -14.51 -31.63
C ASP A 278 -18.33 -13.34 -32.05
N GLY A 279 -18.58 -12.39 -31.14
CA GLY A 279 -19.45 -11.23 -31.37
C GLY A 279 -20.95 -11.50 -31.21
N ALA A 280 -21.36 -12.71 -30.85
CA ALA A 280 -22.75 -13.05 -30.54
C ALA A 280 -22.95 -13.29 -29.04
N GLU A 281 -24.06 -12.80 -28.50
CA GLU A 281 -24.44 -13.08 -27.12
C GLU A 281 -25.03 -14.49 -26.99
N GLN A 282 -24.59 -15.20 -25.96
CA GLN A 282 -25.07 -16.52 -25.60
C GLN A 282 -25.40 -16.53 -24.10
N GLN A 283 -26.52 -17.15 -23.73
CA GLN A 283 -26.81 -17.43 -22.33
C GLN A 283 -26.32 -18.82 -21.98
N VAL A 284 -25.56 -18.91 -20.91
CA VAL A 284 -24.98 -20.15 -20.39
C VAL A 284 -25.36 -20.27 -18.92
N THR A 285 -26.06 -21.33 -18.57
CA THR A 285 -26.35 -21.64 -17.16
C THR A 285 -25.22 -22.47 -16.60
N VAL A 286 -24.59 -21.99 -15.53
CA VAL A 286 -23.52 -22.67 -14.79
C VAL A 286 -23.98 -22.95 -13.36
N THR A 287 -23.52 -24.04 -12.75
CA THR A 287 -23.79 -24.32 -11.33
C THR A 287 -22.46 -24.45 -10.60
N PRO A 288 -21.97 -23.40 -9.91
CA PRO A 288 -20.74 -23.49 -9.14
C PRO A 288 -20.82 -24.60 -8.10
N ILE A 289 -19.73 -25.35 -7.92
CA ILE A 289 -19.66 -26.40 -6.89
C ILE A 289 -18.97 -25.86 -5.63
N PRO A 290 -19.27 -26.38 -4.43
CA PRO A 290 -18.49 -26.08 -3.24
C PRO A 290 -17.04 -26.54 -3.43
N ASN A 291 -16.06 -25.66 -3.18
CA ASN A 291 -14.66 -26.01 -3.17
C ASN A 291 -13.88 -25.20 -2.13
N THR A 292 -12.74 -25.73 -1.69
CA THR A 292 -11.78 -25.04 -0.86
C THR A 292 -10.97 -24.09 -1.73
N VAL A 293 -11.18 -22.78 -1.54
CA VAL A 293 -10.54 -21.71 -2.31
C VAL A 293 -9.77 -20.78 -1.38
N ALA A 294 -8.78 -20.04 -1.92
CA ALA A 294 -8.10 -19.01 -1.15
C ALA A 294 -9.10 -17.97 -0.60
N SER A 295 -8.85 -17.52 0.62
CA SER A 295 -9.58 -16.38 1.20
C SER A 295 -9.31 -15.12 0.39
N LEU A 296 -10.33 -14.27 0.20
CA LEU A 296 -10.15 -12.96 -0.42
C LEU A 296 -9.38 -12.01 0.50
N ASP A 297 -9.37 -12.28 1.81
CA ASP A 297 -8.67 -11.49 2.82
C ASP A 297 -7.15 -11.82 2.86
N GLY A 298 -6.71 -12.79 2.05
CA GLY A 298 -5.31 -13.17 1.88
C GLY A 298 -4.78 -14.18 2.91
N GLU A 299 -5.59 -14.60 3.89
CA GLU A 299 -5.19 -15.61 4.87
C GLU A 299 -6.05 -16.88 4.79
N GLY A 300 -5.37 -18.02 4.63
CA GLY A 300 -5.97 -19.34 4.65
C GLY A 300 -6.91 -19.63 3.49
N THR A 301 -7.73 -20.66 3.68
CA THR A 301 -8.69 -21.15 2.69
C THR A 301 -10.09 -21.15 3.27
N VAL A 302 -11.09 -20.87 2.44
CA VAL A 302 -12.51 -20.92 2.80
C VAL A 302 -13.27 -21.81 1.82
N SER A 303 -14.35 -22.43 2.29
CA SER A 303 -15.28 -23.14 1.40
C SER A 303 -16.21 -22.13 0.74
N ALA A 304 -16.21 -22.06 -0.59
CA ALA A 304 -17.07 -21.19 -1.37
C ALA A 304 -17.39 -21.82 -2.74
N GLY A 305 -18.33 -21.22 -3.48
CA GLY A 305 -18.61 -21.64 -4.85
C GLY A 305 -17.39 -21.50 -5.77
N TYR A 306 -17.19 -22.50 -6.63
CA TYR A 306 -16.10 -22.61 -7.57
C TYR A 306 -16.64 -22.95 -8.97
N LEU A 307 -16.24 -22.15 -9.95
CA LEU A 307 -16.66 -22.29 -11.35
C LEU A 307 -15.57 -22.91 -12.23
N GLY A 308 -14.29 -22.68 -11.92
CA GLY A 308 -13.16 -23.15 -12.74
C GLY A 308 -12.92 -22.27 -13.96
N VAL A 309 -12.61 -20.99 -13.72
CA VAL A 309 -12.27 -20.00 -14.75
C VAL A 309 -11.19 -19.06 -14.24
N SER A 310 -10.36 -18.57 -15.16
CA SER A 310 -9.36 -17.53 -14.88
C SER A 310 -9.56 -16.33 -15.82
N PRO A 311 -9.43 -15.09 -15.33
CA PRO A 311 -9.63 -13.89 -16.14
C PRO A 311 -8.40 -13.57 -16.99
N ALA A 312 -8.62 -12.90 -18.12
CA ALA A 312 -7.58 -12.23 -18.87
C ALA A 312 -7.33 -10.83 -18.29
N GLY A 313 -6.06 -10.43 -18.22
CA GLY A 313 -5.67 -9.07 -17.87
C GLY A 313 -5.56 -8.17 -19.10
N THR A 314 -5.99 -6.92 -18.98
CA THR A 314 -5.76 -5.90 -20.03
C THR A 314 -5.59 -4.51 -19.43
N LEU A 315 -4.98 -3.61 -20.20
CA LEU A 315 -4.94 -2.18 -19.87
C LEU A 315 -6.25 -1.52 -20.33
N ALA A 316 -7.08 -1.11 -19.38
CA ALA A 316 -8.38 -0.47 -19.66
C ALA A 316 -8.51 0.89 -18.99
N ARG A 317 -9.10 1.85 -19.72
CA ARG A 317 -9.48 3.15 -19.18
C ARG A 317 -10.77 3.02 -18.41
N GLN A 318 -10.83 3.71 -17.29
CA GLN A 318 -11.99 3.74 -16.42
C GLN A 318 -12.78 5.03 -16.66
N SER A 319 -14.10 4.95 -16.50
CA SER A 319 -14.94 6.14 -16.49
C SER A 319 -14.55 7.04 -15.33
N ILE A 320 -14.68 8.36 -15.53
CA ILE A 320 -14.50 9.35 -14.45
C ILE A 320 -15.46 9.10 -13.27
N THR A 321 -16.60 8.46 -13.53
CA THR A 321 -17.59 8.08 -12.51
C THR A 321 -17.11 6.97 -11.58
N GLU A 322 -16.15 6.15 -12.02
CA GLU A 322 -15.56 5.06 -11.21
C GLU A 322 -14.43 5.55 -10.31
N VAL A 323 -13.91 6.77 -10.52
CA VAL A 323 -12.78 7.27 -9.75
C VAL A 323 -13.08 7.36 -8.24
N PRO A 324 -14.26 7.84 -7.79
CA PRO A 324 -14.58 7.88 -6.36
C PRO A 324 -14.69 6.49 -5.71
N SER A 325 -15.31 5.50 -6.38
CA SER A 325 -15.46 4.13 -5.86
C SER A 325 -14.10 3.45 -5.76
N TYR A 326 -13.29 3.52 -6.83
CA TYR A 326 -11.92 3.02 -6.85
C TYR A 326 -11.09 3.64 -5.73
N PHE A 327 -11.09 4.98 -5.63
CA PHE A 327 -10.29 5.66 -4.61
C PHE A 327 -10.75 5.31 -3.19
N GLY A 328 -12.06 5.22 -2.97
CA GLY A 328 -12.63 4.77 -1.70
C GLY A 328 -12.17 3.36 -1.31
N ASN A 329 -12.17 2.42 -2.27
CA ASN A 329 -11.68 1.06 -2.05
C ASN A 329 -10.17 1.05 -1.73
N ILE A 330 -9.35 1.77 -2.49
CA ILE A 330 -7.91 1.84 -2.24
C ILE A 330 -7.61 2.46 -0.87
N VAL A 331 -8.35 3.48 -0.44
CA VAL A 331 -8.22 4.05 0.91
C VAL A 331 -8.61 3.03 1.98
N ALA A 332 -9.74 2.34 1.83
CA ALA A 332 -10.20 1.33 2.79
C ALA A 332 -9.17 0.21 2.94
N ASN A 333 -8.76 -0.40 1.82
CA ASN A 333 -7.72 -1.44 1.82
C ASN A 333 -6.41 -0.92 2.43
N SER A 334 -6.00 0.31 2.13
CA SER A 334 -4.78 0.88 2.72
C SER A 334 -4.88 1.04 4.24
N VAL A 335 -6.06 1.40 4.76
CA VAL A 335 -6.30 1.47 6.22
C VAL A 335 -6.24 0.09 6.85
N ASP A 336 -6.89 -0.91 6.24
CA ASP A 336 -6.86 -2.28 6.74
C ASP A 336 -5.42 -2.82 6.79
N ARG A 337 -4.65 -2.61 5.71
CA ARG A 337 -3.22 -2.97 5.67
C ARG A 337 -2.38 -2.24 6.72
N LEU A 338 -2.69 -0.99 7.06
CA LEU A 338 -2.00 -0.26 8.14
C LEU A 338 -2.28 -0.86 9.52
N LEU A 339 -3.50 -1.31 9.76
CA LEU A 339 -3.91 -1.93 11.03
C LEU A 339 -3.28 -3.33 11.20
N GLU A 340 -3.03 -4.04 10.10
CA GLU A 340 -2.37 -5.36 10.09
C GLU A 340 -0.85 -5.30 10.36
N ILE A 341 -0.19 -4.15 10.20
CA ILE A 341 1.28 -4.03 10.31
C ILE A 341 1.85 -4.67 11.60
N PRO A 342 1.31 -4.38 12.81
CA PRO A 342 1.87 -4.94 14.04
C PRO A 342 1.88 -6.48 14.06
N GLU A 343 0.86 -7.11 13.48
CA GLU A 343 0.69 -8.56 13.44
C GLU A 343 1.63 -9.22 12.42
N ARG A 344 2.05 -8.48 11.38
CA ARG A 344 2.98 -8.98 10.35
C ARG A 344 4.47 -8.78 10.68
N ILE A 345 4.83 -8.00 11.70
CA ILE A 345 6.23 -7.78 12.10
C ILE A 345 6.98 -9.07 12.46
N PRO A 346 6.41 -10.04 13.21
CA PRO A 346 7.11 -11.29 13.53
C PRO A 346 7.44 -12.11 12.28
N ALA A 347 6.50 -12.23 11.35
CA ALA A 347 6.71 -12.92 10.07
C ALA A 347 7.80 -12.23 9.24
N LEU A 348 7.80 -10.89 9.19
CA LEU A 348 8.84 -10.11 8.53
C LEU A 348 10.23 -10.35 9.16
N PHE A 349 10.32 -10.42 10.49
CA PHE A 349 11.56 -10.72 11.18
C PHE A 349 12.08 -12.12 10.85
N GLY A 350 11.18 -13.11 10.84
CA GLY A 350 11.49 -14.49 10.43
C GLY A 350 12.05 -14.56 9.01
N ALA A 351 11.38 -13.89 8.07
CA ALA A 351 11.81 -13.83 6.67
C ALA A 351 13.15 -13.09 6.48
N ALA A 352 13.46 -12.10 7.33
CA ALA A 352 14.69 -11.31 7.25
C ALA A 352 15.91 -12.01 7.88
N PHE A 353 15.72 -12.77 8.96
CA PHE A 353 16.83 -13.27 9.78
C PHE A 353 16.84 -14.78 10.03
N LEU A 354 15.68 -15.45 9.98
CA LEU A 354 15.55 -16.87 10.31
C LEU A 354 15.49 -17.77 9.07
N GLY A 355 15.35 -17.18 7.88
CA GLY A 355 15.25 -17.90 6.61
C GLY A 355 13.85 -18.41 6.31
N ASP A 356 12.83 -17.86 6.99
CA ASP A 356 11.43 -18.14 6.69
C ASP A 356 11.04 -17.57 5.31
N GLU A 357 9.95 -18.09 4.74
CA GLU A 357 9.43 -17.60 3.46
C GLU A 357 8.91 -16.16 3.58
N ARG A 358 9.10 -15.39 2.51
CA ARG A 358 8.67 -14.00 2.46
C ARG A 358 7.18 -13.95 2.11
N ASP A 359 6.37 -13.49 3.05
CA ASP A 359 4.96 -13.17 2.79
C ASP A 359 4.86 -12.11 1.67
N GLU A 360 4.23 -12.50 0.55
CA GLU A 360 4.01 -11.67 -0.64
C GLU A 360 3.08 -10.48 -0.37
N ASN A 361 2.17 -10.61 0.61
CA ASN A 361 1.25 -9.57 1.02
C ASN A 361 1.78 -8.75 2.22
N GLY A 362 3.01 -9.05 2.67
CA GLY A 362 3.62 -8.38 3.80
C GLY A 362 4.05 -6.93 3.48
N PRO A 363 4.37 -6.13 4.52
CA PRO A 363 4.82 -4.75 4.33
C PRO A 363 6.14 -4.70 3.57
N ILE A 364 6.29 -3.74 2.64
CA ILE A 364 7.47 -3.54 1.80
C ILE A 364 8.11 -2.18 2.12
N GLY A 365 9.43 -2.13 2.20
CA GLY A 365 10.16 -0.87 2.42
C GLY A 365 10.34 -0.05 1.13
N ILE A 366 10.87 1.17 1.28
CA ILE A 366 11.12 2.08 0.15
C ILE A 366 12.11 1.46 -0.86
N VAL A 367 13.05 0.63 -0.40
CA VAL A 367 14.01 -0.06 -1.27
C VAL A 367 13.34 -1.18 -2.06
N GLY A 368 12.47 -1.97 -1.43
CA GLY A 368 11.67 -2.99 -2.11
C GLY A 368 10.77 -2.37 -3.19
N VAL A 369 10.08 -1.28 -2.87
CA VAL A 369 9.26 -0.54 -3.85
C VAL A 369 10.11 -0.02 -5.02
N GLY A 370 11.28 0.56 -4.75
CA GLY A 370 12.20 1.02 -5.79
C GLY A 370 12.66 -0.13 -6.69
N ARG A 371 12.97 -1.30 -6.11
CA ARG A 371 13.35 -2.51 -6.84
C ARG A 371 12.22 -3.01 -7.74
N ILE A 372 11.00 -3.12 -7.21
CA ILE A 372 9.80 -3.50 -7.97
C ILE A 372 9.60 -2.55 -9.15
N SER A 373 9.74 -1.24 -8.93
CA SER A 373 9.68 -0.24 -9.99
C SER A 373 10.73 -0.48 -11.08
N GLY A 374 11.98 -0.75 -10.70
CA GLY A 374 13.04 -1.09 -11.66
C GLY A 374 12.77 -2.41 -12.41
N GLU A 375 12.25 -3.42 -11.74
CA GLU A 375 11.93 -4.72 -12.32
C GLU A 375 10.87 -4.58 -13.42
N VAL A 376 9.75 -3.90 -13.13
CA VAL A 376 8.68 -3.64 -14.12
C VAL A 376 9.21 -2.90 -15.35
N PHE A 377 10.11 -1.92 -15.18
CA PHE A 377 10.72 -1.21 -16.31
C PHE A 377 11.60 -2.09 -17.18
N SER A 378 12.20 -3.12 -16.58
CA SER A 378 13.10 -4.06 -17.25
C SER A 378 12.38 -5.19 -17.99
N LEU A 379 11.13 -5.48 -17.61
CA LEU A 379 10.30 -6.50 -18.24
C LEU A 379 9.89 -6.06 -19.65
N SER A 380 10.22 -6.86 -20.66
CA SER A 380 9.93 -6.57 -22.07
C SER A 380 8.47 -6.83 -22.45
N GLN A 381 7.74 -7.61 -21.65
CA GLN A 381 6.31 -7.91 -21.87
C GLN A 381 5.41 -6.69 -21.72
N PHE A 382 5.82 -5.71 -20.91
CA PHE A 382 5.06 -4.47 -20.71
C PHE A 382 5.43 -3.43 -21.76
N SER A 383 4.40 -2.87 -22.39
CA SER A 383 4.49 -1.69 -23.24
C SER A 383 4.92 -0.45 -22.45
N GLY A 384 5.36 0.59 -23.16
CA GLY A 384 5.74 1.86 -22.52
C GLY A 384 4.61 2.53 -21.75
N LEU A 385 3.36 2.39 -22.24
CA LEU A 385 2.18 2.92 -21.55
C LEU A 385 1.85 2.16 -20.27
N GLU A 386 1.98 0.82 -20.27
CA GLU A 386 1.75 0.01 -19.07
C GLU A 386 2.81 0.29 -17.99
N LYS A 387 4.08 0.44 -18.38
CA LYS A 387 5.16 0.86 -17.48
C LYS A 387 4.88 2.22 -16.86
N LEU A 388 4.40 3.17 -17.67
CA LEU A 388 4.02 4.50 -17.19
C LEU A 388 2.81 4.45 -16.26
N SER A 389 1.77 3.68 -16.61
CA SER A 389 0.59 3.46 -15.75
C SER A 389 1.00 2.91 -14.40
N PHE A 390 1.81 1.85 -14.38
CA PHE A 390 2.31 1.25 -13.15
C PHE A 390 3.12 2.26 -12.33
N PHE A 391 4.01 3.02 -12.97
CA PHE A 391 4.82 4.04 -12.31
C PHE A 391 3.97 5.12 -11.63
N LEU A 392 2.99 5.68 -12.34
CA LEU A 392 2.12 6.72 -11.80
C LEU A 392 1.19 6.17 -10.71
N GLY A 393 0.67 4.95 -10.88
CA GLY A 393 -0.11 4.25 -9.86
C GLY A 393 0.71 3.98 -8.60
N LEU A 394 1.98 3.58 -8.74
CA LEU A 394 2.91 3.39 -7.62
C LEU A 394 3.21 4.71 -6.90
N LEU A 395 3.44 5.80 -7.64
CA LEU A 395 3.65 7.11 -7.04
C LEU A 395 2.37 7.61 -6.34
N ALA A 396 1.19 7.34 -6.90
CA ALA A 396 -0.09 7.68 -6.30
C ALA A 396 -0.32 6.90 -4.99
N SER A 397 -0.05 5.59 -4.98
CA SER A 397 -0.20 4.74 -3.80
C SER A 397 0.78 5.14 -2.69
N VAL A 398 2.04 5.43 -3.02
CA VAL A 398 3.01 5.95 -2.04
C VAL A 398 2.54 7.28 -1.45
N ASN A 399 2.01 8.21 -2.26
CA ASN A 399 1.45 9.45 -1.74
C ASN A 399 0.26 9.21 -0.82
N LEU A 400 -0.63 8.28 -1.16
CA LEU A 400 -1.75 7.92 -0.31
C LEU A 400 -1.27 7.34 1.03
N VAL A 401 -0.31 6.42 1.00
CA VAL A 401 0.28 5.83 2.20
C VAL A 401 0.95 6.91 3.06
N LEU A 402 1.72 7.83 2.46
CA LEU A 402 2.31 8.97 3.18
C LEU A 402 1.24 9.89 3.79
N PHE A 403 0.11 10.09 3.11
CA PHE A 403 -1.02 10.82 3.67
C PHE A 403 -1.60 10.11 4.91
N LEU A 404 -1.90 8.81 4.79
CA LEU A 404 -2.50 8.03 5.87
C LEU A 404 -1.58 7.94 7.10
N PHE A 405 -0.29 7.68 6.89
CA PHE A 405 0.69 7.67 7.98
C PHE A 405 0.75 9.03 8.68
N ASN A 406 0.88 10.13 7.93
CA ASN A 406 0.97 11.45 8.55
C ASN A 406 -0.35 11.93 9.19
N LEU A 407 -1.48 11.28 8.93
CA LEU A 407 -2.74 11.54 9.61
C LEU A 407 -2.83 10.86 10.99
N LEU A 408 -1.97 9.86 11.27
CA LEU A 408 -1.99 9.16 12.55
C LEU A 408 -1.79 10.14 13.71
N PRO A 409 -2.61 10.07 14.78
CA PRO A 409 -2.59 11.01 15.91
C PRO A 409 -1.43 10.71 16.88
N ILE A 410 -0.23 10.52 16.36
CA ILE A 410 0.99 10.16 17.10
C ILE A 410 2.13 11.10 16.72
N TYR A 411 2.93 11.49 17.70
CA TYR A 411 4.20 12.17 17.43
C TYR A 411 5.25 11.14 17.01
N PRO A 412 6.15 11.46 16.07
CA PRO A 412 6.47 12.79 15.52
C PRO A 412 5.67 13.25 14.29
N LEU A 413 4.62 12.52 13.90
CA LEU A 413 3.86 12.79 12.67
C LEU A 413 2.98 14.04 12.79
N ASP A 414 2.54 14.59 11.66
CA ASP A 414 1.73 15.81 11.61
C ASP A 414 0.40 15.66 12.36
N GLY A 415 -0.24 14.49 12.24
CA GLY A 415 -1.48 14.14 12.94
C GLY A 415 -1.35 14.25 14.46
N GLY A 416 -0.17 14.03 15.04
CA GLY A 416 0.10 14.27 16.46
C GLY A 416 -0.04 15.75 16.85
N HIS A 417 0.44 16.67 16.00
CA HIS A 417 0.30 18.12 16.21
C HIS A 417 -1.15 18.57 16.04
N VAL A 418 -1.85 18.03 15.04
CA VAL A 418 -3.28 18.28 14.82
C VAL A 418 -4.09 17.79 16.03
N ALA A 419 -3.87 16.55 16.48
CA ALA A 419 -4.54 15.97 17.64
C ALA A 419 -4.28 16.79 18.91
N GLY A 420 -3.04 17.25 19.12
CA GLY A 420 -2.68 18.13 20.24
C GLY A 420 -3.46 19.46 20.22
N ALA A 421 -3.54 20.11 19.06
CA ALA A 421 -4.29 21.38 18.91
C ALA A 421 -5.81 21.20 19.07
N LEU A 422 -6.36 20.09 18.59
CA LEU A 422 -7.78 19.74 18.78
C LEU A 422 -8.08 19.43 20.26
N TYR A 423 -7.19 18.70 20.93
CA TYR A 423 -7.29 18.41 22.36
C TYR A 423 -7.25 19.70 23.20
N GLU A 424 -6.34 20.62 22.90
CA GLU A 424 -6.26 21.94 23.53
C GLU A 424 -7.60 22.69 23.39
N LYS A 425 -8.17 22.72 22.17
CA LYS A 425 -9.46 23.38 21.92
C LYS A 425 -10.61 22.70 22.66
N ALA A 426 -10.65 21.38 22.68
CA ALA A 426 -11.66 20.63 23.44
C ALA A 426 -11.60 20.98 24.93
N ARG A 427 -10.39 21.00 25.50
CA ARG A 427 -10.16 21.32 26.91
C ARG A 427 -10.56 22.76 27.27
N SER A 428 -10.19 23.74 26.45
CA SER A 428 -10.61 25.15 26.61
C SER A 428 -12.13 25.29 26.51
N THR A 429 -12.77 24.57 25.60
CA THR A 429 -14.24 24.59 25.44
C THR A 429 -14.96 23.99 26.66
N VAL A 430 -14.46 22.88 27.19
CA VAL A 430 -14.99 22.24 28.41
C VAL A 430 -14.76 23.13 29.64
N ALA A 431 -13.60 23.77 29.76
CA ALA A 431 -13.31 24.71 30.85
C ALA A 431 -14.28 25.89 30.83
N ARG A 432 -14.49 26.49 29.65
CA ARG A 432 -15.46 27.57 29.44
C ARG A 432 -16.88 27.13 29.81
N TRP A 433 -17.31 25.95 29.38
CA TRP A 433 -18.63 25.41 29.73
C TRP A 433 -18.79 25.16 31.24
N ARG A 434 -17.70 24.81 31.93
CA ARG A 434 -17.65 24.62 33.38
C ARG A 434 -17.37 25.92 34.16
N GLY A 435 -17.34 27.08 33.51
CA GLY A 435 -17.03 28.37 34.15
C GLY A 435 -15.62 28.48 34.74
N LYS A 436 -14.67 27.64 34.29
CA LYS A 436 -13.27 27.65 34.72
C LYS A 436 -12.41 28.50 33.79
N ALA A 437 -11.30 29.02 34.32
CA ALA A 437 -10.29 29.71 33.52
C ALA A 437 -9.71 28.79 32.44
N ASP A 438 -9.26 29.37 31.32
CA ASP A 438 -8.66 28.61 30.23
C ASP A 438 -7.37 27.91 30.74
N PRO A 439 -7.26 26.58 30.64
CA PRO A 439 -6.08 25.84 31.08
C PRO A 439 -4.85 26.06 30.18
N GLY A 440 -4.93 26.92 29.17
CA GLY A 440 -3.80 27.31 28.34
C GLY A 440 -3.41 26.26 27.29
N PRO A 441 -2.27 26.47 26.59
CA PRO A 441 -1.77 25.55 25.57
C PRO A 441 -1.48 24.16 26.12
N PHE A 442 -1.62 23.13 25.28
CA PHE A 442 -1.14 21.81 25.67
C PHE A 442 0.39 21.75 25.47
N ASP A 443 1.12 21.43 26.54
CA ASP A 443 2.57 21.29 26.48
C ASP A 443 2.96 19.98 25.76
N ILE A 444 3.18 20.10 24.45
CA ILE A 444 3.62 19.01 23.57
C ILE A 444 4.92 18.38 24.09
N ALA A 445 5.77 19.14 24.80
CA ALA A 445 7.03 18.63 25.32
C ALA A 445 6.84 17.43 26.27
N ARG A 446 5.65 17.31 26.91
CA ARG A 446 5.29 16.16 27.76
C ARG A 446 5.12 14.85 26.98
N LEU A 447 4.83 14.93 25.67
CA LEU A 447 4.69 13.76 24.80
C LEU A 447 6.02 13.35 24.16
N MET A 448 7.10 14.13 24.31
CA MET A 448 8.40 13.83 23.70
C MET A 448 8.94 12.43 24.04
N PRO A 449 8.85 11.90 25.28
CA PRO A 449 9.34 10.56 25.57
C PRO A 449 8.61 9.50 24.74
N VAL A 450 7.29 9.64 24.59
CA VAL A 450 6.48 8.77 23.72
C VAL A 450 6.87 8.98 22.26
N ALA A 451 7.03 10.23 21.83
CA ALA A 451 7.45 10.56 20.47
C ALA A 451 8.80 9.92 20.10
N TYR A 452 9.78 9.91 21.01
CA TYR A 452 11.08 9.25 20.79
C TYR A 452 10.97 7.73 20.74
N VAL A 453 10.12 7.12 21.57
CA VAL A 453 9.84 5.68 21.48
C VAL A 453 9.22 5.35 20.13
N VAL A 454 8.18 6.09 19.72
CA VAL A 454 7.51 5.90 18.42
C VAL A 454 8.49 6.13 17.26
N ALA A 455 9.30 7.18 17.30
CA ALA A 455 10.33 7.43 16.31
C ALA A 455 11.37 6.29 16.25
N GLY A 456 11.78 5.77 17.42
CA GLY A 456 12.67 4.61 17.52
C GLY A 456 12.06 3.35 16.91
N LEU A 457 10.77 3.10 17.13
CA LEU A 457 10.03 1.99 16.51
C LEU A 457 9.97 2.15 14.99
N PHE A 458 9.71 3.35 14.47
CA PHE A 458 9.72 3.59 13.03
C PHE A 458 11.11 3.40 12.41
N ILE A 459 12.18 3.84 13.08
CA ILE A 459 13.55 3.61 12.63
C ILE A 459 13.86 2.11 12.62
N ALA A 460 13.49 1.38 13.68
CA ALA A 460 13.69 -0.06 13.76
C ALA A 460 12.92 -0.82 12.68
N LEU A 461 11.64 -0.48 12.46
CA LEU A 461 10.82 -1.06 11.40
C LEU A 461 11.38 -0.75 10.01
N SER A 462 11.82 0.50 9.78
CA SER A 462 12.43 0.91 8.50
C SER A 462 13.74 0.15 8.25
N ALA A 463 14.55 -0.07 9.28
CA ALA A 463 15.77 -0.86 9.19
C ALA A 463 15.47 -2.35 8.95
N LEU A 464 14.45 -2.90 9.61
CA LEU A 464 13.98 -4.27 9.39
C LEU A 464 13.51 -4.48 7.96
N LEU A 465 12.66 -3.59 7.44
CA LEU A 465 12.20 -3.62 6.05
C LEU A 465 13.36 -3.48 5.08
N LEU A 466 14.30 -2.57 5.33
CA LEU A 466 15.50 -2.43 4.51
C LEU A 466 16.31 -3.73 4.44
N VAL A 467 16.52 -4.40 5.57
CA VAL A 467 17.22 -5.69 5.60
C VAL A 467 16.42 -6.76 4.86
N ALA A 468 15.11 -6.86 5.12
CA ALA A 468 14.24 -7.82 4.45
C ALA A 468 14.24 -7.62 2.92
N ASP A 469 14.08 -6.39 2.44
CA ASP A 469 14.07 -6.04 1.01
C ASP A 469 15.41 -6.34 0.31
N VAL A 470 16.52 -6.37 1.05
CA VAL A 470 17.85 -6.66 0.50
C VAL A 470 18.18 -8.15 0.56
N VAL A 471 17.86 -8.81 1.69
CA VAL A 471 18.22 -10.21 1.97
C VAL A 471 17.23 -11.18 1.35
N ASN A 472 15.93 -10.93 1.52
CA ASN A 472 14.83 -11.78 1.06
C ASN A 472 13.78 -10.94 0.31
N PRO A 473 14.15 -10.43 -0.88
CA PRO A 473 13.33 -9.51 -1.67
C PRO A 473 12.09 -10.18 -2.25
N ILE A 474 10.98 -9.46 -2.29
CA ILE A 474 9.84 -9.81 -3.15
C ILE A 474 10.24 -9.53 -4.60
N THR A 475 10.03 -10.50 -5.49
CA THR A 475 10.29 -10.40 -6.93
C THR A 475 9.02 -10.68 -7.72
N LEU A 476 8.91 -10.10 -8.92
CA LEU A 476 7.77 -10.33 -9.82
C LEU A 476 8.05 -11.47 -10.84
N GLN A 477 9.19 -12.15 -10.71
CA GLN A 477 9.69 -13.21 -11.59
C GLN A 477 9.68 -14.57 -10.94
#